data_AF-A0AAW7ARS3-F1
#
_entry.id   AF-A0AAW7ARS3-F1
#
_cell.length_a   1.000
_cell.length_b   1.000
_cell.length_c   1.000
_cell.angle_alpha   90.00
_cell.angle_beta   90.00
_cell.angle_gamma   90.00
#
_symmetry.space_group_name_H-M   'P 1'
#
loop_
_entity.id
_entity.type
_entity.pdbx_description
1 polymer ?
#
loop_
_entity_poly.entity_id
_entity_poly.type
_entity_poly.pdbx_seq_one_letter_code
_entity_poly.pdbx_strand_id
1 'polypeptide(L)'
;HGKGTNILTGLISCPKCSASMSASTTTNTLKDGTKKRIRYYSCSNFRNKGSKVCSANSVRADVIEKYVMDQILEIVKSDKVINQVVERVNKGKQVDIAALNHDIAYKQQQFDEVHAKLDNLIKT
;
A
#
# COMPACT_ATOMS: atom_id res chain seq x y z
N HIS A 1 11.75 -16.46 18.95
CA HIS A 1 11.23 -15.88 17.69
C HIS A 1 11.48 -14.38 17.65
N GLY A 2 12.20 -13.89 16.63
CA GLY A 2 12.55 -12.47 16.48
C GLY A 2 11.34 -11.65 16.03
N LYS A 3 10.99 -10.63 16.84
CA LYS A 3 9.88 -9.69 16.60
C LYS A 3 10.26 -8.64 15.53
N GLY A 4 10.50 -9.08 14.30
CA GLY A 4 10.69 -8.19 13.14
C GLY A 4 9.82 -8.67 12.00
N THR A 5 8.93 -7.81 11.50
CA THR A 5 8.09 -8.10 10.34
C THR A 5 8.99 -8.30 9.11
N ASN A 6 8.99 -9.49 8.53
CA ASN A 6 9.79 -9.83 7.36
C ASN A 6 8.89 -9.79 6.12
N ILE A 7 8.71 -8.58 5.58
CA ILE A 7 7.69 -8.27 4.57
C ILE A 7 7.91 -8.95 3.20
N LEU A 8 9.14 -9.41 2.92
CA LEU A 8 9.47 -10.09 1.66
C LEU A 8 9.51 -11.62 1.79
N THR A 9 9.15 -12.16 2.95
CA THR A 9 9.15 -13.62 3.17
C THR A 9 8.21 -14.29 2.17
N GLY A 10 8.71 -15.30 1.45
CA GLY A 10 7.94 -16.02 0.43
C GLY A 10 7.87 -15.32 -0.93
N LEU A 11 8.28 -14.05 -1.03
CA LEU A 11 8.38 -13.31 -2.29
C LEU A 11 9.80 -13.27 -2.84
N ILE A 12 10.80 -13.21 -1.95
CA ILE A 12 12.21 -13.11 -2.34
C ILE A 12 12.84 -14.50 -2.63
N SER A 13 13.58 -14.57 -3.73
CA SER A 13 14.23 -15.80 -4.21
C SER A 13 15.73 -15.62 -4.36
N CYS A 14 16.48 -16.70 -4.11
CA CYS A 14 17.92 -16.73 -4.20
C CYS A 14 18.36 -16.52 -5.67
N PRO A 15 19.25 -15.55 -5.97
CA PRO A 15 19.64 -15.27 -7.35
C PRO A 15 20.47 -16.40 -7.98
N LYS A 16 21.05 -17.29 -7.17
CA LYS A 16 21.92 -18.38 -7.63
C LYS A 16 21.18 -19.68 -7.89
N CYS A 17 20.22 -20.04 -7.05
CA CYS A 17 19.56 -21.35 -7.10
C CYS A 17 18.04 -21.28 -7.11
N SER A 18 17.47 -20.08 -7.22
CA SER A 18 16.02 -19.79 -7.30
C SER A 18 15.16 -20.26 -6.12
N ALA A 19 15.76 -20.92 -5.12
CA ALA A 19 15.10 -21.32 -3.90
C ALA A 19 14.65 -20.08 -3.11
N SER A 20 13.58 -20.22 -2.33
CA SER A 20 13.09 -19.14 -1.47
C SER A 20 14.17 -18.66 -0.51
N MET A 21 14.11 -17.38 -0.16
CA MET A 21 14.96 -16.82 0.89
C MET A 21 14.18 -16.69 2.20
N SER A 22 14.89 -16.90 3.29
CA SER A 22 14.33 -16.94 4.65
C SER A 22 14.99 -15.87 5.50
N ALA A 23 14.20 -15.22 6.35
CA ALA A 23 14.74 -14.23 7.27
C ALA A 23 15.69 -14.88 8.29
N SER A 24 16.80 -14.21 8.56
CA SER A 24 17.79 -14.55 9.57
C SER A 24 18.18 -13.28 10.34
N THR A 25 18.67 -13.44 11.56
CA THR A 25 19.08 -12.30 12.41
C THR A 25 20.38 -12.64 13.11
N THR A 26 21.33 -11.72 13.03
CA THR A 26 22.61 -11.80 13.75
C THR A 26 22.66 -10.67 14.77
N THR A 27 23.23 -10.93 15.95
CA THR A 27 23.46 -9.90 16.97
C THR A 27 24.95 -9.71 17.13
N ASN A 28 25.43 -8.50 16.83
CA ASN A 28 26.82 -8.10 17.02
C ASN A 28 26.93 -7.27 18.30
N THR A 29 27.97 -7.49 19.10
CA THR A 29 28.31 -6.64 20.24
C THR A 29 29.35 -5.61 19.79
N LEU A 30 29.05 -4.33 19.94
CA LEU A 30 29.95 -3.22 19.65
C LEU A 30 31.00 -3.07 20.77
N LYS A 31 32.05 -2.27 20.52
CA LYS A 31 33.16 -2.06 21.46
C LYS A 31 32.72 -1.45 22.80
N ASP A 32 31.65 -0.67 22.78
CA ASP A 32 31.00 -0.05 23.95
C ASP A 32 30.07 -1.00 24.71
N GLY A 33 29.95 -2.26 24.28
CA GLY A 33 29.04 -3.26 24.85
C GLY A 33 27.63 -3.25 24.24
N THR A 34 27.30 -2.31 23.35
CA THR A 34 25.98 -2.19 22.73
C THR A 34 25.70 -3.37 21.80
N LYS A 35 24.54 -4.03 21.96
CA LYS A 35 24.11 -5.15 21.10
C LYS A 35 23.33 -4.65 19.87
N LYS A 36 23.93 -4.74 18.69
CA LYS A 36 23.33 -4.41 17.40
C LYS A 36 22.74 -5.64 16.72
N ARG A 37 21.41 -5.67 16.56
CA ARG A 37 20.71 -6.71 15.79
C ARG A 37 20.63 -6.34 14.32
N ILE A 38 21.02 -7.25 13.44
CA ILE A 38 21.02 -7.08 12.00
C ILE A 38 20.18 -8.19 11.37
N ARG A 39 19.25 -7.80 10.50
CA ARG A 39 18.37 -8.73 9.77
C ARG A 39 18.87 -8.95 8.35
N TYR A 40 18.73 -10.19 7.88
CA TYR A 40 19.07 -10.59 6.52
C TYR A 40 17.97 -11.48 5.94
N TYR A 41 17.85 -11.50 4.62
CA TYR A 41 17.25 -12.61 3.90
C TYR A 41 18.39 -13.49 3.39
N SER A 42 18.31 -14.79 3.63
CA SER A 42 19.35 -15.77 3.28
C SER A 42 18.75 -16.95 2.51
N CYS A 43 19.50 -17.51 1.57
CA CYS A 43 19.08 -18.67 0.78
C CYS A 43 18.66 -19.86 1.68
N SER A 44 17.43 -20.35 1.50
CA SER A 44 16.90 -21.48 2.29
C SER A 44 17.67 -22.79 2.02
N ASN A 45 18.04 -23.06 0.77
CA ASN A 45 18.81 -24.26 0.41
C ASN A 45 20.18 -24.28 1.08
N PHE A 46 20.89 -23.15 1.13
CA PHE A 46 22.14 -23.06 1.89
C PHE A 46 21.90 -23.32 3.38
N ARG A 47 20.86 -22.70 3.96
CA ARG A 47 20.57 -22.82 5.38
C ARG A 47 20.19 -24.24 5.80
N ASN A 48 19.49 -24.96 4.93
CA ASN A 48 18.96 -26.29 5.22
C ASN A 48 19.89 -27.43 4.76
N LYS A 49 20.64 -27.22 3.67
CA LYS A 49 21.45 -28.27 3.01
C LYS A 49 22.95 -27.94 2.95
N GLY A 50 23.35 -26.77 3.42
CA GLY A 50 24.74 -26.35 3.53
C GLY A 50 25.39 -25.82 2.24
N SER A 51 26.68 -25.51 2.35
CA SER A 51 27.50 -24.88 1.30
C SER A 51 27.69 -25.74 0.05
N LYS A 52 27.47 -27.06 0.15
CA LYS A 52 27.52 -27.98 -1.00
C LYS A 52 26.43 -27.69 -2.04
N VAL A 53 25.28 -27.15 -1.61
CA VAL A 53 24.12 -26.90 -2.50
C VAL A 53 24.10 -25.46 -3.00
N CYS A 54 24.38 -24.49 -2.13
CA CYS A 54 24.37 -23.07 -2.49
C CYS A 54 25.23 -22.27 -1.50
N SER A 55 25.37 -20.97 -1.70
CA SER A 55 25.95 -20.03 -0.75
C SER A 55 24.86 -19.32 0.04
N ALA A 56 25.23 -18.68 1.15
CA ALA A 56 24.28 -17.95 1.99
C ALA A 56 23.47 -16.88 1.23
N ASN A 57 24.10 -16.24 0.23
CA ASN A 57 23.55 -15.17 -0.60
C ASN A 57 22.72 -14.18 0.23
N SER A 58 23.28 -13.79 1.37
CA SER A 58 22.54 -13.03 2.37
C SER A 58 22.49 -11.57 1.98
N VAL A 59 21.29 -11.03 1.87
CA VAL A 59 21.05 -9.60 1.63
C VAL A 59 20.50 -8.97 2.89
N ARG A 60 20.97 -7.77 3.20
CA ARG A 60 20.49 -6.95 4.31
C ARG A 60 19.01 -6.65 4.14
N ALA A 61 18.20 -7.02 5.13
CA ALA A 61 16.75 -6.91 5.02
C ALA A 61 16.32 -5.45 4.85
N ASP A 62 16.93 -4.54 5.61
CA ASP A 62 16.72 -3.08 5.50
C ASP A 62 16.97 -2.54 4.09
N VAL A 63 18.00 -3.04 3.41
CA VAL A 63 18.36 -2.57 2.06
C VAL A 63 17.34 -3.04 1.03
N ILE A 64 17.05 -4.34 1.00
CA ILE A 64 16.14 -4.90 -0.01
C ILE A 64 14.69 -4.50 0.23
N GLU A 65 14.26 -4.42 1.50
CA GLU A 65 12.92 -3.95 1.87
C GLU A 65 12.71 -2.50 1.44
N LYS A 66 13.72 -1.63 1.66
CA LYS A 66 13.66 -0.24 1.19
C LYS A 66 13.56 -0.18 -0.33
N TYR A 67 14.42 -0.91 -1.04
CA TYR A 67 14.41 -0.91 -2.51
C TYR A 67 13.04 -1.34 -3.07
N VAL A 68 12.47 -2.43 -2.56
CA VAL A 68 11.15 -2.91 -3.00
C VAL A 68 10.07 -1.87 -2.68
N MET A 69 10.09 -1.26 -1.50
CA MET A 69 9.13 -0.23 -1.12
C MET A 69 9.23 1.02 -2.00
N ASP A 70 10.45 1.47 -2.32
CA ASP A 70 10.67 2.61 -3.22
C ASP A 70 10.07 2.33 -4.61
N GLN A 71 10.27 1.12 -5.15
CA GLN A 71 9.71 0.71 -6.43
C GLN A 71 8.18 0.61 -6.42
N ILE A 72 7.59 0.11 -5.33
CA ILE A 72 6.12 0.11 -5.16
C ILE A 72 5.59 1.54 -5.13
N LEU A 73 6.25 2.45 -4.40
CA LEU A 73 5.85 3.85 -4.32
C LEU A 73 5.90 4.55 -5.68
N GLU A 74 6.89 4.23 -6.51
CA GLU A 74 6.99 4.73 -7.88
C GLU A 74 5.81 4.26 -8.74
N ILE A 75 5.46 2.97 -8.66
CA ILE A 75 4.33 2.40 -9.40
C ILE A 75 3.00 3.03 -8.96
N VAL A 76 2.80 3.19 -7.65
CA VAL A 76 1.57 3.77 -7.09
C VAL A 76 1.40 5.25 -7.48
N LYS A 77 2.50 5.97 -7.67
CA LYS A 77 2.48 7.36 -8.16
C LYS A 77 2.14 7.47 -9.65
N SER A 78 2.07 6.38 -10.40
CA SER A 78 1.70 6.45 -11.81
C SER A 78 0.24 6.87 -11.97
N ASP A 79 0.00 7.82 -12.88
CA ASP A 79 -1.35 8.33 -13.19
C ASP A 79 -2.32 7.20 -13.54
N LYS A 80 -1.82 6.14 -14.19
CA LYS A 80 -2.61 4.95 -14.51
C LYS A 80 -3.17 4.29 -13.25
N VAL A 81 -2.36 4.06 -12.22
CA VAL A 81 -2.80 3.42 -10.97
C VAL A 81 -3.74 4.35 -10.22
N ILE A 82 -3.42 5.65 -10.15
CA ILE A 82 -4.27 6.65 -9.51
C ILE A 82 -5.66 6.71 -10.18
N ASN A 83 -5.70 6.80 -11.51
CA ASN A 83 -6.96 6.85 -12.26
C ASN A 83 -7.80 5.57 -12.06
N GLN A 84 -7.17 4.39 -12.05
CA GLN A 84 -7.87 3.13 -11.78
C GLN A 84 -8.47 3.10 -10.36
N VAL A 85 -7.76 3.63 -9.37
CA VAL A 85 -8.27 3.73 -7.99
C VAL A 85 -9.45 4.71 -7.92
N VAL A 86 -9.32 5.89 -8.54
CA VAL A 86 -10.39 6.89 -8.61
C VAL A 86 -11.64 6.33 -9.29
N GLU A 87 -11.47 5.66 -10.43
CA GLU A 87 -12.58 5.00 -11.13
C GLU A 87 -13.28 3.95 -10.27
N ARG A 88 -12.53 3.11 -9.55
CA ARG A 88 -13.13 2.10 -8.65
C ARG A 88 -13.89 2.73 -7.50
N VAL A 89 -13.32 3.76 -6.87
CA VAL A 89 -13.99 4.49 -5.78
C VAL A 89 -15.29 5.15 -6.30
N ASN A 90 -15.24 5.77 -7.48
CA ASN A 90 -16.40 6.39 -8.10
C ASN A 90 -17.46 5.37 -8.53
N LYS A 91 -17.07 4.17 -8.98
CA LYS A 91 -18.02 3.08 -9.28
C LYS A 91 -18.72 2.54 -8.03
N GLY A 92 -18.03 2.50 -6.88
CA GLY A 92 -18.61 2.10 -5.59
C GLY A 92 -19.56 3.14 -5.00
N LYS A 93 -19.39 4.41 -5.38
CA LYS A 93 -20.37 5.47 -5.16
C LYS A 93 -21.39 5.44 -6.30
N GLN A 94 -22.35 4.51 -6.26
CA GLN A 94 -23.60 4.71 -6.99
C GLN A 94 -24.35 5.86 -6.33
N VAL A 95 -23.88 7.07 -6.61
CA VAL A 95 -24.68 8.27 -6.42
C VAL A 95 -25.86 8.09 -7.35
N ASP A 96 -27.06 7.94 -6.79
CA ASP A 96 -28.28 7.95 -7.58
C ASP A 96 -28.49 9.38 -8.08
N ILE A 97 -27.80 9.69 -9.18
CA ILE A 97 -27.83 11.01 -9.82
C ILE A 97 -29.28 11.34 -10.22
N ALA A 98 -30.10 10.33 -10.52
CA ALA A 98 -31.50 10.54 -10.85
C ALA A 98 -32.30 10.98 -9.61
N ALA A 99 -32.13 10.31 -8.46
CA ALA A 99 -32.76 10.73 -7.21
C ALA A 99 -32.32 12.14 -6.78
N LEU A 100 -31.01 12.44 -6.85
CA LEU A 100 -30.51 13.77 -6.53
C LEU A 100 -31.03 14.85 -7.47
N ASN A 101 -31.11 14.58 -8.78
CA ASN A 101 -31.67 15.53 -9.74
C ASN A 101 -33.16 15.75 -9.50
N HIS A 102 -33.90 14.71 -9.09
CA HIS A 102 -35.30 14.82 -8.71
C HIS A 102 -35.46 15.73 -7.48
N ASP A 103 -34.65 15.52 -6.44
CA ASP A 103 -34.66 16.36 -5.24
C ASP A 103 -34.30 17.82 -5.54
N ILE A 104 -33.33 18.07 -6.43
CA ILE A 104 -32.97 19.41 -6.88
C ILE A 104 -34.16 20.08 -7.58
N ALA A 105 -34.79 19.39 -8.54
CA ALA A 105 -35.92 19.93 -9.28
C ALA A 105 -37.11 20.24 -8.35
N TYR A 106 -37.42 19.34 -7.42
CA TYR A 106 -38.48 19.54 -6.44
C TYR A 106 -38.20 20.75 -5.54
N LYS A 107 -36.97 20.88 -5.01
CA LYS A 107 -36.60 22.03 -4.18
C LYS A 107 -36.61 23.34 -4.96
N GLN A 108 -36.22 23.34 -6.23
CA GLN A 108 -36.29 24.52 -7.09
C GLN A 108 -37.75 24.97 -7.28
N GLN A 109 -38.66 24.04 -7.55
CA GLN A 109 -40.09 24.35 -7.66
C GLN A 109 -40.66 24.96 -6.38
N GLN A 110 -40.30 24.40 -5.22
CA GLN A 110 -40.72 24.95 -3.92
C GLN A 110 -40.16 26.36 -3.68
N PHE A 111 -38.91 26.59 -4.06
CA PHE A 111 -38.29 27.92 -3.99
C PHE A 111 -39.04 28.92 -4.87
N ASP A 112 -39.32 28.57 -6.12
CA ASP A 112 -39.99 29.45 -7.08
C ASP A 112 -41.42 29.80 -6.62
N GLU A 113 -42.15 28.84 -6.04
CA GLU A 113 -43.49 29.08 -5.46
C GLU A 113 -43.44 30.07 -4.28
N VAL A 114 -42.48 29.90 -3.37
CA VAL A 114 -42.32 30.78 -2.22
C VAL A 114 -41.88 32.17 -2.67
N HIS A 115 -40.99 32.26 -3.66
CA HIS A 115 -40.52 33.51 -4.22
C HIS A 115 -41.65 34.28 -4.92
N ALA A 116 -42.50 33.60 -5.71
CA ALA A 116 -43.65 34.22 -6.34
C ALA A 116 -44.66 34.77 -5.32
N LYS A 117 -44.90 34.05 -4.22
CA LYS A 117 -45.74 34.53 -3.10
C LYS A 117 -45.14 35.77 -2.44
N LEU A 118 -43.82 35.78 -2.22
CA LEU A 118 -43.11 36.93 -1.67
C LEU A 118 -43.19 38.16 -2.60
N ASP A 119 -42.97 37.98 -3.90
CA ASP A 119 -43.04 39.07 -4.89
C ASP A 119 -44.43 39.69 -4.96
N ASN A 120 -45.48 38.88 -4.82
CA ASN A 120 -46.86 39.36 -4.78
C ASN A 120 -47.16 40.17 -3.51
N LEU A 121 -46.53 39.85 -2.37
CA LEU A 121 -46.69 40.59 -1.12
C LEU A 121 -45.93 41.93 -1.13
N ILE A 122 -44.76 41.99 -1.76
CA ILE A 122 -43.92 43.20 -1.83
C ILE A 122 -44.44 44.22 -2.88
N LYS A 123 -45.23 43.77 -3.87
CA LYS A 123 -45.86 44.64 -4.88
C LYS A 123 -47.15 45.31 -4.41
N THR A 124 -47.64 44.98 -3.22
CA THR A 124 -48.74 45.68 -2.52
C THR A 124 -48.18 46.80 -1.66
#